data_AF-A0ABD1Y4E1-F1
#
_entry.id   AF-A0ABD1Y4E1-F1
#
_cell.length_a   1.000
_cell.length_b   1.000
_cell.length_c   1.000
_cell.angle_alpha   90.00
_cell.angle_beta   90.00
_cell.angle_gamma   90.00
#
_symmetry.space_group_name_H-M   'P 1'
#
loop_
_entity.id
_entity.type
_entity.pdbx_description
1 polymer ?
#
loop_
_entity_poly.entity_id
_entity_poly.type
_entity_poly.pdbx_seq_one_letter_code
_entity_poly.pdbx_strand_id
1 'polypeptide(L)'
;MGLYLLQARPSGTSPVTPSVTGNLSLTSLRRASLSPIWWFFEVIYTNHSHTSDTCQLTTRTHTIGLTYCSKIIPRIYNFPGSRTGADPYLNKTFVVAERRVCPNNRSVANKFLPLDSSKGGQTFDVSYFNNVLAHKAVLKSDDALISASSGRRKVLTLASSQSIFFSRFAAGMEKMSRVG
;
A
#
# COMPACT_ATOMS: atom_id res chain seq x y z
N MET A 1 -8.95 7.48 2.51
CA MET A 1 -8.84 6.21 1.75
C MET A 1 -8.86 5.06 2.77
N GLY A 2 -9.80 4.11 2.69
CA GLY A 2 -9.81 2.94 3.58
C GLY A 2 -8.98 1.80 3.00
N LEU A 3 -7.72 1.69 3.45
CA LEU A 3 -6.89 0.50 3.27
C LEU A 3 -7.03 -0.32 4.55
N TYR A 4 -7.48 -1.58 4.46
CA TYR A 4 -7.54 -2.45 5.63
C TYR A 4 -6.27 -3.29 5.67
N LEU A 5 -5.30 -2.83 6.46
CA LEU A 5 -4.09 -3.60 6.77
C LEU A 5 -4.49 -4.73 7.72
N LEU A 6 -4.40 -5.97 7.24
CA LEU A 6 -4.40 -7.12 8.13
C LEU A 6 -3.05 -7.12 8.84
N GLN A 7 -3.04 -6.84 10.14
CA GLN A 7 -1.82 -6.92 10.93
C GLN A 7 -1.34 -8.38 10.95
N ALA A 8 -0.20 -8.65 10.33
CA ALA A 8 0.55 -9.86 10.62
C ALA A 8 1.04 -9.75 12.07
N ARG A 9 0.60 -10.67 12.94
CA ARG A 9 1.03 -10.73 14.34
C ARG A 9 2.48 -11.22 14.38
N PRO A 10 3.46 -10.38 14.76
CA PRO A 10 4.81 -10.86 15.01
C PRO A 10 4.80 -11.53 16.37
N SER A 11 5.11 -12.81 16.42
CA SER A 11 5.40 -13.51 17.68
C SER A 11 6.74 -13.00 18.21
N GLY A 12 6.71 -11.93 19.01
CA GLY A 12 7.90 -11.35 19.61
C GLY A 12 7.52 -10.40 20.74
N THR A 13 7.82 -10.82 21.97
CA THR A 13 7.65 -10.02 23.19
C THR A 13 8.75 -8.96 23.28
N SER A 14 8.39 -7.68 23.38
CA SER A 14 9.19 -6.71 24.13
C SER A 14 8.35 -5.53 24.62
N PRO A 15 8.45 -5.15 25.90
CA PRO A 15 7.70 -4.07 26.51
C PRO A 15 8.49 -2.76 26.43
N VAL A 16 7.86 -1.69 25.95
CA VAL A 16 8.31 -0.32 26.26
C VAL A 16 7.07 0.51 26.55
N THR A 17 6.85 0.82 27.83
CA THR A 17 5.93 1.86 28.28
C THR A 17 6.69 3.19 28.36
N PRO A 18 6.21 4.29 27.78
CA PRO A 18 6.61 5.62 28.21
C PRO A 18 5.57 6.16 29.20
N SER A 19 6.01 6.33 30.44
CA SER A 19 5.36 7.21 31.42
C SER A 19 5.92 8.61 31.21
N VAL A 20 5.08 9.60 30.92
CA VAL A 20 5.42 11.01 31.06
C VAL A 20 4.25 11.70 31.77
N THR A 21 4.49 12.02 33.04
CA THR A 21 3.66 12.89 33.87
C THR A 21 3.82 14.34 33.40
N GLY A 22 2.72 14.96 32.99
CA GLY A 22 2.64 16.39 32.68
C GLY A 22 1.20 16.86 32.78
N ASN A 23 0.92 17.72 33.76
CA ASN A 23 -0.42 18.23 34.03
C ASN A 23 -0.73 19.37 33.03
N LEU A 24 -1.58 19.12 32.04
CA LEU A 24 -2.07 20.14 31.11
C LEU A 24 -3.59 20.31 31.28
N SER A 25 -3.98 21.56 31.53
CA SER A 25 -5.35 22.00 31.81
C SER A 25 -6.30 21.73 30.63
N LEU A 26 -7.51 21.25 30.94
CA LEU A 26 -8.52 20.71 30.00
C LEU A 26 -9.29 21.73 29.16
N THR A 27 -8.90 23.01 29.10
CA THR A 27 -9.72 24.06 28.46
C THR A 27 -9.25 24.56 27.08
N SER A 28 -8.33 23.86 26.40
CA SER A 28 -7.99 24.19 25.00
C SER A 28 -7.86 22.98 24.04
N LEU A 29 -8.57 21.89 24.32
CA LEU A 29 -8.72 20.77 23.38
C LEU A 29 -10.03 20.91 22.60
N ARG A 30 -10.09 21.86 21.65
CA ARG A 30 -11.12 21.84 20.60
C ARG A 30 -10.50 21.38 19.28
N ARG A 31 -10.89 20.15 18.92
CA ARG A 31 -10.74 19.46 17.63
C ARG A 31 -9.45 18.64 17.42
N ALA A 32 -9.17 17.74 18.37
CA ALA A 32 -8.45 16.50 18.07
C ALA A 32 -9.47 15.39 17.78
N SER A 33 -9.76 15.13 16.51
CA SER A 33 -10.37 13.86 16.07
C SER A 33 -9.94 13.55 14.64
N LEU A 34 -8.63 13.37 14.43
CA LEU A 34 -8.16 12.56 13.32
C LEU A 34 -7.30 11.47 13.95
N SER A 35 -7.72 10.22 13.77
CA SER A 35 -7.03 9.02 14.24
C SER A 35 -5.51 9.11 13.97
N PRO A 36 -4.63 8.64 14.86
CA PRO A 36 -3.17 8.79 14.77
C PRO A 36 -2.56 8.29 13.45
N ILE A 37 -3.28 7.48 12.69
CA ILE A 37 -2.93 7.05 11.32
C ILE A 37 -2.92 8.23 10.31
N TRP A 38 -3.81 9.21 10.45
CA TRP A 38 -3.92 10.35 9.53
C TRP A 38 -2.71 11.29 9.63
N TRP A 39 -2.15 11.44 10.83
CA TRP A 39 -0.98 12.29 11.05
C TRP A 39 0.27 11.67 10.41
N PHE A 40 0.41 10.35 10.45
CA PHE A 40 1.53 9.63 9.82
C PHE A 40 1.51 9.74 8.28
N PHE A 41 0.34 9.70 7.64
CA PHE A 41 0.24 9.77 6.17
C PHE A 41 0.50 11.18 5.60
N GLU A 42 0.09 12.26 6.29
CA GLU A 42 0.36 13.64 5.84
C GLU A 42 1.84 14.04 5.98
N VAL A 43 2.52 13.56 7.02
CA VAL A 43 3.97 13.83 7.24
C VAL A 43 4.82 13.20 6.13
N ILE A 44 4.48 12.00 5.66
CA ILE A 44 5.14 11.34 4.52
C ILE A 44 4.86 12.08 3.21
N TYR A 45 3.61 12.53 2.99
CA TYR A 45 3.18 13.16 1.74
C TYR A 45 3.79 14.57 1.55
N THR A 46 3.91 15.34 2.64
CA THR A 46 4.45 16.72 2.62
C THR A 46 5.98 16.80 2.59
N ASN A 47 6.69 15.75 3.03
CA ASN A 47 8.17 15.68 3.02
C ASN A 47 8.73 14.90 1.81
N HIS A 48 8.13 15.09 0.63
CA HIS A 48 8.59 14.43 -0.61
C HIS A 48 10.03 14.83 -0.99
N SER A 49 10.54 15.94 -0.45
CA SER A 49 11.89 16.48 -0.70
C SER A 49 13.00 15.94 0.22
N HIS A 50 12.68 15.27 1.35
CA HIS A 50 13.68 14.83 2.34
C HIS A 50 13.73 13.30 2.57
N THR A 51 12.84 12.53 1.93
CA THR A 51 12.77 11.07 2.09
C THR A 51 13.66 10.35 1.05
N SER A 52 14.48 9.39 1.50
CA SER A 52 15.30 8.61 0.56
C SER A 52 14.42 7.71 -0.30
N ASP A 53 14.90 7.37 -1.50
CA ASP A 53 14.26 6.44 -2.43
C ASP A 53 13.73 5.15 -1.77
N THR A 54 14.47 4.61 -0.79
CA THR A 54 14.06 3.44 -0.01
C THR A 54 12.77 3.70 0.77
N CYS A 55 12.65 4.85 1.43
CA CYS A 55 11.48 5.23 2.22
C CYS A 55 10.20 5.36 1.36
N GLN A 56 10.33 5.90 0.15
CA GLN A 56 9.21 6.04 -0.78
C GLN A 56 8.71 4.70 -1.33
N LEU A 57 9.59 3.70 -1.48
CA LEU A 57 9.18 2.37 -1.94
C LEU A 57 8.54 1.56 -0.81
N THR A 58 9.07 1.65 0.40
CA THR A 58 8.58 0.88 1.55
C THR A 58 7.20 1.35 2.01
N THR A 59 6.93 2.66 1.91
CA THR A 59 5.59 3.23 2.17
C THR A 59 4.53 2.81 1.16
N ARG A 60 4.94 2.42 -0.05
CA ARG A 60 4.06 2.04 -1.16
C ARG A 60 3.94 0.54 -1.35
N THR A 61 4.48 -0.26 -0.42
CA THR A 61 4.45 -1.72 -0.53
C THR A 61 3.15 -2.29 0.07
N HIS A 62 2.24 -2.73 -0.79
CA HIS A 62 0.94 -3.30 -0.41
C HIS A 62 0.92 -4.84 -0.50
N THR A 63 1.93 -5.50 0.08
CA THR A 63 1.99 -6.97 0.12
C THR A 63 0.93 -7.59 1.02
N ILE A 64 0.48 -6.86 2.03
CA ILE A 64 -0.63 -7.24 2.91
C ILE A 64 -1.78 -6.26 2.82
N GLY A 65 -2.99 -6.77 3.05
CA GLY A 65 -4.19 -5.99 3.20
C GLY A 65 -5.20 -6.16 2.08
N LEU A 66 -6.38 -5.61 2.35
CA LEU A 66 -7.52 -5.63 1.47
C LEU A 66 -7.86 -4.20 1.03
N THR A 67 -8.44 -4.10 -0.15
CA THR A 67 -9.05 -2.88 -0.64
C THR A 67 -10.46 -3.15 -1.12
N TYR A 68 -11.23 -2.10 -1.33
CA TYR A 68 -12.59 -2.20 -1.84
C TYR A 68 -12.60 -2.35 -3.35
N CYS A 69 -13.55 -3.13 -3.89
CA CYS A 69 -13.79 -3.21 -5.33
C CYS A 69 -14.01 -1.83 -5.97
N SER A 70 -14.56 -0.86 -5.24
CA SER A 70 -14.68 0.54 -5.69
C SER A 70 -13.35 1.18 -6.11
N LYS A 71 -12.20 0.66 -5.64
CA LYS A 71 -10.86 1.15 -6.00
C LYS A 71 -10.33 0.58 -7.32
N ILE A 72 -10.75 -0.63 -7.70
CA ILE A 72 -10.29 -1.27 -8.93
C ILE A 72 -11.30 -1.19 -10.08
N ILE A 73 -12.61 -1.16 -9.80
CA ILE A 73 -13.68 -1.12 -10.82
C ILE A 73 -13.44 -0.06 -11.91
N PRO A 74 -13.08 1.21 -11.59
CA PRO A 74 -12.79 2.21 -12.62
C PRO A 74 -11.63 1.79 -13.53
N ARG A 75 -10.63 1.06 -13.01
CA ARG A 75 -9.49 0.57 -13.79
C ARG A 75 -9.82 -0.62 -14.67
N ILE A 76 -10.72 -1.51 -14.25
CA ILE A 76 -11.02 -2.75 -14.99
C ILE A 76 -12.27 -2.65 -15.87
N TYR A 77 -13.11 -1.61 -15.74
CA TYR A 77 -14.32 -1.42 -16.56
C TYR A 77 -14.45 -0.05 -17.23
N ASN A 78 -13.98 1.03 -16.59
CA ASN A 78 -14.28 2.41 -17.02
C ASN A 78 -13.01 3.26 -17.17
N PHE A 79 -11.94 2.66 -17.70
CA PHE A 79 -10.66 3.35 -17.82
C PHE A 79 -10.72 4.41 -18.95
N PRO A 80 -10.43 5.69 -18.66
CA PRO A 80 -10.52 6.76 -19.65
C PRO A 80 -9.69 6.47 -20.90
N GLY A 81 -10.29 6.65 -22.08
CA GLY A 81 -9.61 6.45 -23.37
C GLY A 81 -9.35 4.98 -23.75
N SER A 82 -9.82 4.01 -22.97
CA SER A 82 -9.66 2.59 -23.29
C SER A 82 -10.77 2.07 -24.20
N ARG A 83 -10.39 1.37 -25.28
CA ARG A 83 -11.34 0.66 -26.16
C ARG A 83 -11.96 -0.57 -25.50
N THR A 84 -11.29 -1.16 -24.51
CA THR A 84 -11.75 -2.39 -23.81
C THR A 84 -12.44 -2.08 -22.48
N GLY A 85 -12.48 -0.80 -22.10
CA GLY A 85 -12.87 -0.32 -20.77
C GLY A 85 -11.83 -0.58 -19.66
N ALA A 86 -10.81 -1.42 -19.90
CA ALA A 86 -9.77 -1.70 -18.92
C ALA A 86 -8.51 -0.87 -19.15
N ASP A 87 -7.78 -0.58 -18.06
CA ASP A 87 -6.45 0.04 -18.08
C ASP A 87 -5.53 -0.75 -19.02
N PRO A 88 -4.98 -0.13 -20.08
CA PRO A 88 -4.18 -0.85 -21.08
C PRO A 88 -2.87 -1.39 -20.53
N TYR A 89 -2.40 -0.87 -19.38
CA TYR A 89 -1.20 -1.37 -18.73
C TYR A 89 -1.47 -2.64 -17.93
N LEU A 90 -2.72 -2.93 -17.53
CA LEU A 90 -3.03 -4.13 -16.77
C LEU A 90 -2.94 -5.39 -17.62
N ASN A 91 -2.45 -6.46 -16.98
CA ASN A 91 -2.46 -7.77 -17.59
C ASN A 91 -3.89 -8.23 -17.88
N LYS A 92 -4.17 -8.67 -19.11
CA LYS A 92 -5.52 -9.05 -19.54
C LYS A 92 -6.11 -10.22 -18.74
N THR A 93 -5.31 -11.21 -18.34
CA THR A 93 -5.80 -12.34 -17.54
C THR A 93 -6.10 -11.90 -16.11
N PHE A 94 -5.32 -10.96 -15.58
CA PHE A 94 -5.59 -10.32 -14.30
C PHE A 94 -6.91 -9.54 -14.35
N VAL A 95 -7.14 -8.73 -15.39
CA VAL A 95 -8.43 -8.05 -15.58
C VAL A 95 -9.59 -9.04 -15.55
N VAL A 96 -9.49 -10.16 -16.27
CA VAL A 96 -10.55 -11.19 -16.27
C VAL A 96 -10.76 -11.80 -14.88
N ALA A 97 -9.69 -12.07 -14.14
CA ALA A 97 -9.78 -12.60 -12.77
C ALA A 97 -10.46 -11.59 -11.83
N GLU A 98 -10.02 -10.33 -11.85
CA GLU A 98 -10.57 -9.29 -10.98
C GLU A 98 -12.01 -8.94 -11.31
N ARG A 99 -12.43 -9.03 -12.58
CA ARG A 99 -13.84 -8.88 -12.99
C ARG A 99 -14.75 -9.97 -12.42
N ARG A 100 -14.23 -11.17 -12.09
CA ARG A 100 -15.00 -12.22 -11.41
C ARG A 100 -15.21 -11.92 -9.94
N VAL A 101 -14.20 -11.32 -9.29
CA VAL A 101 -14.25 -10.94 -7.87
C VAL A 101 -15.08 -9.65 -7.69
N CYS A 102 -14.87 -8.68 -8.56
CA CYS A 102 -15.49 -7.36 -8.56
C CYS A 102 -16.28 -7.12 -9.86
N PRO A 103 -17.48 -7.71 -10.02
CA PRO A 103 -18.32 -7.45 -11.19
C PRO A 103 -18.72 -5.97 -11.28
N ASN A 104 -19.07 -5.49 -12.49
CA ASN A 104 -19.49 -4.11 -12.72
C ASN A 104 -20.91 -3.83 -12.19
N ASN A 105 -21.07 -3.88 -10.87
CA ASN A 105 -22.33 -3.62 -10.18
C ASN A 105 -22.06 -2.75 -8.93
N ARG A 106 -22.90 -1.75 -8.69
CA ARG A 106 -22.83 -0.89 -7.50
C ARG A 106 -22.95 -1.70 -6.20
N SER A 107 -23.70 -2.80 -6.19
CA SER A 107 -23.90 -3.65 -5.02
C SER A 107 -22.61 -4.34 -4.52
N VAL A 108 -21.58 -4.45 -5.36
CA VAL A 108 -20.29 -5.07 -4.97
C VAL A 108 -19.19 -4.06 -4.68
N ALA A 109 -19.46 -2.75 -4.79
CA ALA A 109 -18.47 -1.70 -4.56
C ALA A 109 -17.82 -1.78 -3.17
N ASN A 110 -18.55 -2.28 -2.18
CA ASN A 110 -18.13 -2.46 -0.79
C ASN A 110 -17.53 -3.86 -0.51
N LYS A 111 -17.43 -4.74 -1.50
CA LYS A 111 -16.71 -6.01 -1.34
C LYS A 111 -15.20 -5.76 -1.28
N PHE A 112 -14.52 -6.60 -0.51
CA PHE A 112 -13.08 -6.57 -0.39
C PHE A 112 -12.41 -7.49 -1.42
N LEU A 113 -11.27 -7.06 -1.91
CA LEU A 113 -10.31 -7.88 -2.65
C LEU A 113 -8.91 -7.69 -2.06
N PRO A 114 -8.03 -8.69 -2.15
CA PRO A 114 -6.66 -8.55 -1.70
C PRO A 114 -5.88 -7.57 -2.58
N LEU A 115 -5.02 -6.74 -1.97
CA LEU A 115 -4.09 -5.88 -2.71
C LEU A 115 -3.00 -6.70 -3.44
N ASP A 116 -2.64 -7.85 -2.88
CA ASP A 116 -1.75 -8.84 -3.46
C ASP A 116 -2.42 -10.22 -3.55
N SER A 117 -2.68 -10.67 -4.78
CA SER A 117 -3.40 -11.93 -5.03
C SER A 117 -2.61 -13.21 -4.69
N SER A 118 -1.27 -13.16 -4.59
CA SER A 118 -0.42 -14.35 -4.49
C SER A 118 -0.70 -15.23 -3.26
N LYS A 119 -1.12 -14.61 -2.15
CA LYS A 119 -1.48 -15.27 -0.87
C LYS A 119 -2.72 -14.64 -0.23
N GLY A 120 -3.62 -14.11 -1.06
CA GLY A 120 -4.85 -13.46 -0.60
C GLY A 120 -4.59 -12.23 0.30
N GLY A 121 -3.47 -11.53 0.10
CA GLY A 121 -3.12 -10.32 0.85
C GLY A 121 -2.78 -10.55 2.33
N GLN A 122 -2.40 -11.77 2.72
CA GLN A 122 -2.15 -12.13 4.12
C GLN A 122 -0.66 -12.35 4.44
N THR A 123 0.20 -12.42 3.43
CA THR A 123 1.62 -12.71 3.61
C THR A 123 2.43 -11.50 3.21
N PHE A 124 3.35 -11.11 4.09
CA PHE A 124 4.29 -10.01 3.84
C PHE A 124 5.53 -10.59 3.14
N ASP A 125 5.54 -10.59 1.81
CA ASP A 125 6.58 -11.23 1.01
C ASP A 125 6.91 -10.46 -0.29
N VAL A 126 7.87 -10.96 -1.08
CA VAL A 126 8.28 -10.32 -2.35
C VAL A 126 7.32 -10.55 -3.51
N SER A 127 6.31 -11.41 -3.36
CA SER A 127 5.39 -11.75 -4.45
C SER A 127 4.58 -10.53 -4.92
N TYR A 128 4.38 -9.55 -4.05
CA TYR A 128 3.88 -8.22 -4.40
C TYR A 128 4.66 -7.59 -5.55
N PHE A 129 6.00 -7.56 -5.47
CA PHE A 129 6.83 -6.94 -6.51
C PHE A 129 6.80 -7.74 -7.81
N ASN A 130 6.68 -9.07 -7.73
CA ASN A 130 6.47 -9.92 -8.91
C ASN A 130 5.15 -9.60 -9.60
N ASN A 131 4.08 -9.37 -8.83
CA ASN A 131 2.78 -8.97 -9.36
C ASN A 131 2.81 -7.57 -9.98
N VAL A 132 3.51 -6.61 -9.36
CA VAL A 132 3.74 -5.28 -9.95
C VAL A 132 4.48 -5.40 -11.29
N LEU A 133 5.58 -6.16 -11.36
CA LEU A 133 6.35 -6.36 -12.60
C LEU A 133 5.54 -7.05 -13.71
N ALA A 134 4.58 -7.88 -13.33
CA ALA A 134 3.67 -8.57 -14.25
C ALA A 134 2.42 -7.76 -14.63
N HIS A 135 2.34 -6.49 -14.22
CA HIS A 135 1.17 -5.61 -14.37
C HIS A 135 -0.12 -6.20 -13.78
N LYS A 136 0.01 -6.83 -12.61
CA LYS A 136 -1.09 -7.42 -11.81
C LYS A 136 -1.31 -6.65 -10.51
N ALA A 137 -1.01 -5.35 -10.51
CA ALA A 137 -1.19 -4.51 -9.33
C ALA A 137 -2.62 -3.93 -9.29
N VAL A 138 -3.31 -4.10 -8.16
CA VAL A 138 -4.70 -3.63 -7.97
C VAL A 138 -4.79 -2.11 -8.07
N LEU A 139 -3.85 -1.40 -7.43
CA LEU A 139 -3.83 0.07 -7.41
C LEU A 139 -2.99 0.64 -8.55
N LYS A 140 -3.47 1.73 -9.16
CA LYS A 140 -2.73 2.45 -10.21
C LYS A 140 -1.41 3.00 -9.70
N SER A 141 -1.37 3.43 -8.43
CA SER A 141 -0.16 3.88 -7.75
C SER A 141 0.94 2.82 -7.75
N ASP A 142 0.57 1.55 -7.70
CA ASP A 142 1.53 0.47 -7.54
C ASP A 142 2.13 0.09 -8.90
N ASP A 143 1.30 0.06 -9.93
CA ASP A 143 1.74 -0.08 -11.32
C ASP A 143 2.64 1.09 -11.75
N ALA A 144 2.41 2.29 -11.22
CA ALA A 144 3.26 3.45 -11.47
C ALA A 144 4.70 3.29 -10.95
N LEU A 145 4.98 2.34 -10.03
CA LEU A 145 6.34 2.06 -9.55
C LEU A 145 7.29 1.61 -10.68
N ILE A 146 6.74 1.00 -11.72
CA ILE A 146 7.51 0.48 -12.86
C ILE A 146 7.39 1.35 -14.12
N SER A 147 6.72 2.50 -14.03
CA SER A 147 6.57 3.44 -15.15
C SER A 147 7.89 4.09 -15.57
N ALA A 148 8.76 4.41 -14.60
CA ALA A 148 10.10 4.92 -14.83
C ALA A 148 11.14 3.80 -14.72
N SER A 149 12.21 3.86 -15.52
CA SER A 149 13.29 2.86 -15.54
C SER A 149 14.00 2.72 -14.19
N SER A 150 14.18 3.83 -13.47
CA SER A 150 14.78 3.87 -12.13
C SER A 150 13.90 3.15 -11.09
N GLY A 151 12.58 3.40 -11.12
CA GLY A 151 11.61 2.71 -10.27
C GLY A 151 11.56 1.21 -10.57
N ARG A 152 11.48 0.85 -11.85
CA ARG A 152 11.48 -0.55 -12.30
C ARG A 152 12.71 -1.32 -11.83
N ARG A 153 13.90 -0.71 -11.89
CA ARG A 153 15.14 -1.33 -11.40
C ARG A 153 15.08 -1.64 -9.91
N LYS A 154 14.57 -0.70 -9.10
CA LYS A 154 14.42 -0.92 -7.66
C LYS A 154 13.41 -2.04 -7.36
N VAL A 155 12.28 -2.06 -8.08
CA VAL A 155 11.29 -3.14 -7.96
C VAL A 155 11.91 -4.50 -8.30
N LEU A 156 12.73 -4.60 -9.35
CA LEU A 156 13.47 -5.83 -9.68
C LEU A 156 14.42 -6.28 -8.56
N THR A 157 15.14 -5.35 -7.94
CA THR A 157 16.02 -5.65 -6.79
C THR A 157 15.24 -6.15 -5.57
N LEU A 158 14.07 -5.57 -5.31
CA LEU A 158 13.23 -6.01 -4.19
C LEU A 158 12.58 -7.38 -4.49
N ALA A 159 12.20 -7.63 -5.74
CA ALA A 159 11.64 -8.90 -6.19
C ALA A 159 12.66 -10.06 -6.16
N SER A 160 13.95 -9.77 -6.33
CA SER A 160 14.98 -10.82 -6.46
C SER A 160 15.32 -11.54 -5.17
N SER A 161 15.03 -10.96 -3.99
CA SER A 161 15.34 -11.59 -2.71
C SER A 161 14.47 -11.09 -1.57
N GLN A 162 13.87 -12.04 -0.84
CA GLN A 162 13.10 -11.80 0.37
C GLN A 162 13.92 -11.09 1.45
N SER A 163 15.19 -11.45 1.61
CA SER A 163 16.07 -10.82 2.61
C SER A 163 16.42 -9.39 2.26
N ILE A 164 16.64 -9.09 0.97
CA ILE A 164 16.88 -7.73 0.49
C ILE A 164 15.63 -6.89 0.74
N PHE A 165 14.45 -7.39 0.38
CA PHE A 165 13.20 -6.67 0.63
C PHE A 165 13.01 -6.37 2.12
N PHE A 166 13.13 -7.36 3.01
CA PHE A 166 12.95 -7.14 4.45
C PHE A 166 13.97 -6.18 5.04
N SER A 167 15.24 -6.28 4.62
CA SER A 167 16.29 -5.34 5.05
C SER A 167 15.99 -3.91 4.62
N ARG A 168 15.58 -3.70 3.35
CA ARG A 168 15.21 -2.38 2.83
C ARG A 168 13.95 -1.84 3.49
N PHE A 169 12.97 -2.72 3.74
CA PHE A 169 11.75 -2.38 4.44
C PHE A 169 12.01 -1.89 5.87
N ALA A 170 12.80 -2.64 6.65
CA ALA A 170 13.18 -2.25 8.00
C ALA A 170 13.91 -0.89 8.03
N ALA A 171 14.90 -0.69 7.15
CA ALA A 171 15.61 0.58 7.05
C ALA A 171 14.70 1.76 6.66
N GLY A 172 13.71 1.51 5.79
CA GLY A 172 12.69 2.51 5.44
C GLY A 172 11.81 2.88 6.62
N MET A 173 11.31 1.90 7.37
CA MET A 173 10.49 2.11 8.57
C MET A 173 11.26 2.86 9.67
N GLU A 174 12.53 2.54 9.88
CA GLU A 174 13.39 3.24 10.85
C GLU A 174 13.62 4.70 10.43
N LYS A 175 13.79 4.97 9.14
CA LYS A 175 13.93 6.35 8.67
C LYS A 175 12.62 7.12 8.84
N MET A 176 11.48 6.49 8.59
CA MET A 176 10.17 7.11 8.78
C MET A 176 9.87 7.43 10.24
N SER A 177 10.28 6.59 11.18
CA SER A 177 10.03 6.84 12.61
C SER A 177 10.79 8.05 13.16
N ARG A 178 11.79 8.54 12.44
CA ARG A 178 12.56 9.75 12.78
C ARG A 178 11.99 11.03 12.19
N VAL A 179 10.96 10.93 11.33
CA VAL A 179 10.23 12.10 10.80
C VAL A 179 9.05 12.34 11.74
N GLY A 180 9.23 13.26 12.70
CA GLY A 180 8.24 13.65 13.70
C GLY A 180 8.24 15.15 13.89
#